data_AF-A0A317MKX6-F1
#
_entry.id   AF-A0A317MKX6-F1
#
_cell.length_a   1.000
_cell.length_b   1.000
_cell.length_c   1.000
_cell.angle_alpha   90.00
_cell.angle_beta   90.00
_cell.angle_gamma   90.00
#
_symmetry.space_group_name_H-M   'P 1'
#
loop_
_entity.id
_entity.type
_entity.pdbx_description
1 polymer ?
#
loop_
_entity_poly.entity_id
_entity_poly.type
_entity_poly.pdbx_seq_one_letter_code
_entity_poly.pdbx_strand_id
1 'polypeptide(L)'
;MYYEYNVTTPYTIYLKNVDEESLIAFAILTYTDDGKMVLGVSVIGTFNDVDDVRENLKIFNDIKAFTNSESACMTLEEPPPDNSLEFIEFAKQREWT
;
A
#
# COMPACT_ATOMS: atom_id res chain seq x y z
N MET A 1 25.99 3.11 3.79
CA MET A 1 24.83 3.96 4.16
C MET A 1 24.13 3.37 5.39
N TYR A 2 23.44 4.17 6.22
CA TYR A 2 22.85 3.72 7.51
C TYR A 2 21.99 2.45 7.39
N TYR A 3 21.25 2.29 6.29
CA TYR A 3 20.38 1.14 6.02
C TYR A 3 21.11 -0.14 5.54
N GLU A 4 22.35 -0.03 5.05
CA GLU A 4 23.15 -1.20 4.66
C GLU A 4 23.73 -1.94 5.89
N TYR A 5 23.81 -1.24 7.03
CA TYR A 5 24.39 -1.76 8.27
C TYR A 5 23.35 -2.08 9.35
N ASN A 6 22.10 -1.63 9.19
CA ASN A 6 21.00 -1.83 10.14
C ASN A 6 19.83 -2.55 9.48
N VAL A 7 20.12 -3.68 8.82
CA VAL A 7 19.17 -4.45 8.00
C VAL A 7 17.99 -5.03 8.77
N THR A 8 18.05 -5.06 10.10
CA THR A 8 16.98 -5.56 10.98
C THR A 8 16.22 -4.45 11.69
N THR A 9 16.58 -3.19 11.49
CA THR A 9 15.87 -2.06 12.11
C THR A 9 14.69 -1.69 11.23
N PRO A 10 13.44 -1.70 11.73
CA PRO A 10 12.30 -1.22 10.97
C PRO A 10 12.47 0.24 10.57
N TYR A 11 12.13 0.57 9.33
CA TYR A 11 12.12 1.95 8.87
C TYR A 11 11.05 2.17 7.80
N THR A 12 10.62 3.41 7.66
CA THR A 12 9.63 3.82 6.68
C THR A 12 10.21 4.89 5.76
N ILE A 13 10.01 4.71 4.45
CA ILE A 13 10.34 5.67 3.41
C ILE A 13 9.04 6.22 2.85
N TYR A 14 8.95 7.55 2.76
CA TYR A 14 7.85 8.27 2.11
C TYR A 14 8.32 8.80 0.76
N LEU A 15 7.61 8.44 -0.30
CA LEU A 15 7.87 8.87 -1.66
C LEU A 15 6.65 9.66 -2.15
N LYS A 16 6.88 10.92 -2.52
CA LYS A 16 5.88 11.75 -3.20
C LYS A 16 6.07 11.60 -4.71
N ASN A 17 4.98 11.37 -5.43
CA ASN A 17 5.03 11.38 -6.88
C ASN A 17 5.27 12.80 -7.39
N VAL A 18 6.18 12.95 -8.33
CA VAL A 18 6.51 14.24 -8.97
C VAL A 18 5.62 14.54 -10.16
N ASP A 19 4.94 13.52 -10.69
CA ASP A 19 3.92 13.69 -11.72
C ASP A 19 2.59 14.07 -11.06
N GLU A 20 2.15 15.31 -11.30
CA GLU A 20 0.92 15.87 -10.74
C GLU A 20 -0.34 15.35 -11.47
N GLU A 21 -0.20 14.78 -12.67
CA GLU A 21 -1.31 14.20 -13.43
C GLU A 21 -1.57 12.73 -13.06
N SER A 22 -0.63 12.09 -12.37
CA SER A 22 -0.77 10.72 -11.90
C SER A 22 -1.78 10.61 -10.76
N LEU A 23 -2.68 9.62 -10.86
CA LEU A 23 -3.60 9.27 -9.78
C LEU A 23 -2.87 8.75 -8.54
N ILE A 24 -1.69 8.13 -8.69
CA ILE A 24 -0.87 7.73 -7.54
C ILE A 24 -0.14 8.97 -6.99
N ALA A 25 -0.49 9.40 -5.79
CA ALA A 25 0.07 10.60 -5.15
C ALA A 25 1.30 10.29 -4.28
N PHE A 26 1.23 9.21 -3.50
CA PHE A 26 2.28 8.83 -2.56
C PHE A 26 2.48 7.32 -2.54
N ALA A 27 3.73 6.91 -2.31
CA ALA A 27 4.07 5.56 -1.91
C ALA A 27 4.78 5.59 -0.55
N ILE A 28 4.44 4.63 0.29
CA ILE A 28 5.02 4.43 1.61
C ILE A 28 5.60 3.03 1.63
N LEU A 29 6.88 2.91 1.93
CA LEU A 29 7.57 1.62 2.07
C LEU A 29 7.97 1.44 3.52
N THR A 30 7.41 0.45 4.19
CA THR A 30 7.78 0.11 5.55
C THR A 30 8.47 -1.25 5.55
N TYR A 31 9.75 -1.27 5.94
CA TYR A 31 10.48 -2.50 6.20
C TYR A 31 10.18 -2.97 7.61
N THR A 32 9.76 -4.22 7.73
CA THR A 32 9.37 -4.85 9.00
C THR A 32 10.51 -5.69 9.57
N ASP A 33 10.43 -6.00 10.86
CA ASP A 33 11.43 -6.77 11.61
C ASP A 33 11.53 -8.24 11.16
N ASP A 34 10.49 -8.77 10.51
CA ASP A 34 10.48 -10.08 9.85
C ASP A 34 11.15 -10.09 8.47
N GLY A 35 11.79 -8.98 8.08
CA GLY A 35 12.49 -8.84 6.80
C GLY A 35 11.58 -8.68 5.60
N LYS A 36 10.27 -8.48 5.81
CA LYS A 36 9.31 -8.18 4.75
C LYS A 36 9.15 -6.67 4.56
N MET A 37 8.35 -6.32 3.56
CA MET A 37 8.04 -4.95 3.19
C MET A 37 6.54 -4.78 3.04
N VAL A 38 6.00 -3.74 3.67
CA VAL A 38 4.63 -3.27 3.43
C VAL A 38 4.71 -2.08 2.48
N LEU A 39 4.04 -2.19 1.34
CA LEU A 39 3.84 -1.10 0.38
C LEU A 39 2.46 -0.49 0.60
N GLY A 40 2.43 0.77 1.02
CA GLY A 40 1.23 1.61 0.99
C GLY A 40 1.24 2.49 -0.25
N VAL A 41 0.12 2.57 -0.97
CA VAL A 41 -0.04 3.48 -2.10
C VAL A 41 -1.28 4.33 -1.86
N SER A 42 -1.13 5.65 -1.97
CA SER A 42 -2.24 6.60 -1.91
C SER A 42 -2.63 6.99 -3.33
N VAL A 43 -3.90 6.80 -3.64
CA VAL A 43 -4.49 7.11 -4.95
C VAL A 43 -5.52 8.24 -4.77
N ILE A 44 -5.50 9.20 -5.68
CA ILE A 44 -6.46 10.31 -5.73
C ILE A 44 -7.72 9.82 -6.44
N GLY A 45 -8.88 10.02 -5.83
CA GLY A 45 -10.17 9.71 -6.44
C GLY A 45 -11.30 9.72 -5.42
N THR A 46 -12.53 9.62 -5.91
CA THR A 46 -13.72 9.49 -5.06
C THR A 46 -14.40 8.13 -5.28
N PHE A 47 -15.11 7.61 -4.28
CA PHE A 47 -15.93 6.39 -4.46
C PHE A 47 -17.37 6.69 -4.92
N ASN A 48 -17.68 7.97 -5.17
CA ASN A 48 -19.01 8.40 -5.60
C ASN A 48 -19.17 8.36 -7.12
N ASP A 49 -18.05 8.32 -7.86
CA ASP A 49 -18.04 8.15 -9.31
C ASP A 49 -17.65 6.71 -9.67
N VAL A 50 -18.45 6.08 -10.54
CA VAL A 50 -18.23 4.71 -10.99
C VAL A 50 -16.93 4.57 -11.78
N ASP A 51 -16.55 5.61 -12.52
CA ASP A 51 -15.33 5.58 -13.34
C ASP A 51 -14.08 5.74 -12.47
N ASP A 52 -14.10 6.62 -11.45
CA ASP A 52 -13.04 6.70 -10.42
C ASP A 52 -12.83 5.35 -9.72
N VAL A 53 -13.91 4.68 -9.31
CA VAL A 53 -13.83 3.37 -8.64
C VAL A 53 -13.18 2.33 -9.55
N ARG A 54 -13.52 2.31 -10.84
CA ARG A 54 -12.91 1.38 -11.81
C ARG A 54 -11.41 1.63 -11.99
N GLU A 55 -11.00 2.89 -12.09
CA GLU A 55 -9.59 3.24 -12.24
C GLU A 55 -8.78 2.89 -10.98
N ASN A 56 -9.32 3.19 -9.79
CA ASN A 56 -8.71 2.83 -8.52
C ASN A 56 -8.56 1.32 -8.36
N LEU A 57 -9.59 0.54 -8.70
CA LEU A 57 -9.52 -0.92 -8.69
C LEU A 57 -8.51 -1.47 -9.70
N LYS A 58 -8.39 -0.84 -10.87
CA LYS A 58 -7.37 -1.22 -11.85
C LYS A 58 -5.96 -1.00 -11.29
N ILE A 59 -5.70 0.17 -10.71
CA ILE A 59 -4.41 0.48 -10.07
C ILE A 59 -4.09 -0.53 -8.97
N PHE A 60 -5.07 -0.83 -8.10
CA PHE A 60 -4.90 -1.83 -7.05
C PHE A 60 -4.50 -3.20 -7.61
N ASN A 61 -5.21 -3.67 -8.64
CA ASN A 61 -4.92 -4.96 -9.28
C ASN A 61 -3.56 -4.97 -9.97
N ASP A 62 -3.18 -3.88 -10.65
CA ASP A 62 -1.87 -3.74 -11.30
C ASP A 62 -0.73 -3.79 -10.26
N ILE A 63 -0.89 -3.13 -9.11
CA ILE A 63 0.09 -3.16 -8.02
C ILE A 63 0.18 -4.55 -7.38
N LYS A 64 -0.96 -5.19 -7.11
CA LYS A 64 -1.02 -6.55 -6.54
C LYS A 64 -0.34 -7.55 -7.47
N ALA A 65 -0.60 -7.46 -8.78
CA ALA A 65 0.03 -8.30 -9.79
C ALA A 65 1.53 -8.04 -9.91
N PHE A 66 1.94 -6.76 -9.90
CA PHE A 66 3.36 -6.38 -10.00
C PHE A 66 4.18 -6.84 -8.80
N THR A 67 3.65 -6.69 -7.59
CA THR A 67 4.32 -7.10 -6.35
C THR A 67 4.19 -8.60 -6.09
N ASN A 68 3.28 -9.29 -6.78
CA ASN A 68 2.92 -10.69 -6.53
C ASN A 68 2.61 -10.93 -5.03
N SER A 69 1.95 -9.97 -4.40
CA SER A 69 1.68 -9.99 -2.96
C SER A 69 0.64 -11.05 -2.62
N GLU A 70 0.92 -11.87 -1.59
CA GLU A 70 -0.05 -12.83 -1.04
C GLU A 70 -1.24 -12.12 -0.38
N SER A 71 -1.01 -10.96 0.25
CA SER A 71 -2.05 -10.20 0.94
C SER A 71 -2.01 -8.74 0.49
N ALA A 72 -3.17 -8.20 0.14
CA ALA A 72 -3.35 -6.80 -0.25
C ALA A 72 -4.76 -6.33 0.10
N CYS A 73 -4.91 -5.06 0.47
CA CYS A 73 -6.20 -4.43 0.72
C CYS A 73 -6.20 -2.99 0.22
N MET A 74 -7.39 -2.47 -0.08
CA MET A 74 -7.62 -1.07 -0.42
C MET A 74 -8.54 -0.46 0.64
N THR A 75 -8.18 0.70 1.18
CA THR A 75 -8.90 1.40 2.26
C THR A 75 -9.10 2.87 1.90
N LEU A 76 -10.06 3.53 2.56
CA LEU A 76 -10.41 4.92 2.31
C LEU A 76 -10.12 5.83 3.50
N GLU A 77 -10.58 5.47 4.70
CA GLU A 77 -10.42 6.25 5.92
C GLU A 77 -10.42 5.37 7.18
N GLU A 78 -9.64 4.29 7.17
CA GLU A 78 -9.41 3.52 8.39
C GLU A 78 -7.94 3.65 8.79
N PRO A 79 -7.63 3.86 10.09
CA PRO A 79 -6.26 3.89 10.56
C PRO A 79 -5.56 2.59 10.14
N PRO A 80 -4.28 2.65 9.74
CA PRO A 80 -3.54 1.45 9.38
C PRO A 80 -3.50 0.49 10.58
N PRO A 81 -3.51 -0.83 10.36
CA PRO A 81 -3.35 -1.81 11.41
C PRO A 81 -2.05 -1.59 12.21
N ASP A 82 -2.09 -1.81 13.52
CA ASP A 82 -0.96 -1.49 14.41
C ASP A 82 0.15 -2.55 14.34
N ASN A 83 -0.12 -3.73 13.77
CA ASN A 83 0.85 -4.80 13.58
C ASN A 83 0.50 -5.73 12.40
N SER A 84 1.43 -6.63 12.08
CA SER A 84 1.34 -7.54 10.93
C SER A 84 0.20 -8.56 11.03
N LEU A 85 -0.15 -9.04 12.23
CA LEU A 85 -1.26 -9.97 12.42
C LEU A 85 -2.60 -9.28 12.14
N GLU A 86 -2.79 -8.09 12.70
CA GLU A 86 -3.97 -7.26 12.43
C GLU A 86 -4.08 -6.90 10.95
N PHE A 87 -2.96 -6.61 10.27
CA PHE A 87 -2.97 -6.36 8.83
C PHE A 87 -3.46 -7.58 8.03
N ILE A 88 -2.99 -8.78 8.37
CA ILE A 88 -3.41 -10.01 7.67
C ILE A 88 -4.90 -10.26 7.88
N GLU A 89 -5.43 -10.10 9.09
CA GLU A 89 -6.86 -10.25 9.36
C GLU A 89 -7.69 -9.18 8.65
N PHE A 90 -7.23 -7.93 8.70
CA PHE A 90 -7.86 -6.80 8.02
C PHE A 90 -7.93 -7.02 6.51
N ALA A 91 -6.83 -7.50 5.90
CA ALA A 91 -6.75 -7.79 4.48
C ALA A 91 -7.67 -8.94 4.08
N LYS A 92 -7.70 -10.04 4.84
CA LYS A 92 -8.60 -11.18 4.58
C LYS A 92 -10.08 -10.80 4.59
N GLN A 93 -10.49 -9.88 5.46
CA GLN A 93 -11.88 -9.40 5.52
C GLN A 93 -12.28 -8.54 4.32
N ARG A 94 -11.29 -7.97 3.63
CA ARG A 94 -11.45 -6.99 2.54
C ARG A 94 -10.74 -7.48 1.28
N GLU A 95 -10.56 -8.78 1.09
CA GLU A 95 -10.09 -9.30 -0.18
C GLU A 95 -11.19 -9.04 -1.22
N TRP A 96 -10.98 -8.00 -2.03
CA TRP A 96 -11.77 -7.77 -3.23
C TRP A 96 -11.32 -8.79 -4.27
N THR A 97 -12.07 -9.89 -4.40
CA THR A 97 -11.96 -10.85 -5.52
C THR A 97 -12.72 -10.39 -6.74
#